data_AF-A0A357M4E8-F1
#
_entry.id   AF-A0A357M4E8-F1
#
_cell.length_a   1.000
_cell.length_b   1.000
_cell.length_c   1.000
_cell.angle_alpha   90.00
_cell.angle_beta   90.00
_cell.angle_gamma   90.00
#
_symmetry.space_group_name_H-M   'P 1'
#
loop_
_entity.id
_entity.type
_entity.pdbx_description
1 polymer ?
#
loop_
_entity_poly.entity_id
_entity_poly.type
_entity_poly.pdbx_seq_one_letter_code
_entity_poly.pdbx_strand_id
1 'polypeptide(L)' 'MNVLLVDDDFYVIAALQKRIVWESLHIDTVYTANNVAQAREIIEKHSIQILISDIEMPQGSG' A
#
# COMPACT_ATOMS: atom_id res chain seq x y z
N MET A 1 2.93 -3.76 13.06
CA MET A 1 1.72 -3.56 12.23
C MET A 1 2.08 -3.60 10.75
N ASN A 2 1.19 -4.08 9.88
CA ASN A 2 1.40 -4.16 8.45
C ASN A 2 0.55 -3.13 7.71
N VAL A 3 1.16 -2.43 6.76
CA VAL A 3 0.51 -1.44 5.89
C VAL A 3 0.62 -1.87 4.44
N LEU A 4 -0.41 -1.61 3.65
CA LEU A 4 -0.40 -1.78 2.20
C LEU A 4 -0.61 -0.42 1.53
N LEU A 5 0.33 -0.03 0.66
CA LEU A 5 0.23 1.13 -0.22
C LEU A 5 -0.24 0.66 -1.61
N VAL A 6 -1.28 1.27 -2.15
CA VAL A 6 -1.84 0.91 -3.46
C VAL A 6 -1.98 2.15 -4.32
N ASP A 7 -1.18 2.23 -5.37
CA ASP A 7 -1.16 3.38 -6.29
C ASP A 7 -0.60 2.91 -7.63
N ASP A 8 -1.17 3.34 -8.75
CA ASP A 8 -0.65 2.98 -10.07
C ASP A 8 0.62 3.78 -10.44
N ASP A 9 0.92 4.86 -9.71
CA ASP A 9 2.17 5.61 -9.81
C ASP A 9 3.24 5.12 -8.83
N PHE A 10 4.24 4.45 -9.38
CA PHE A 10 5.42 3.99 -8.65
C PHE A 10 6.15 5.12 -7.89
N TYR A 11 6.18 6.35 -8.42
CA TYR A 11 6.84 7.47 -7.75
C TYR A 11 6.12 7.88 -6.46
N VAL A 12 4.79 7.76 -6.43
CA VAL A 12 3.99 8.04 -5.22
C VAL A 12 4.32 7.01 -4.15
N ILE A 13 4.31 5.72 -4.49
CA ILE A 13 4.69 4.63 -3.58
C ILE A 13 6.10 4.87 -3.02
N ALA A 14 7.07 5.13 -3.89
CA ALA A 14 8.46 5.35 -3.47
C ALA A 14 8.61 6.60 -2.58
N ALA A 15 7.83 7.66 -2.84
CA ALA A 15 7.83 8.86 -2.02
C ALA A 15 7.23 8.59 -0.64
N LEU A 16 6.11 7.88 -0.54
CA LEU A 16 5.48 7.50 0.73
C LEU A 16 6.41 6.64 1.57
N GLN A 17 7.04 5.63 0.97
CA GLN A 17 8.00 4.76 1.65
C GLN A 17 9.18 5.54 2.24
N LYS A 18 9.68 6.57 1.56
CA LYS A 18 10.83 7.36 2.00
C LYS A 18 10.50 8.51 2.95
N ARG A 19 9.30 9.09 2.85
CA ARG A 19 8.91 10.28 3.61
C ARG A 19 8.32 9.96 4.98
N ILE A 20 7.81 8.74 5.16
CA ILE A 20 7.21 8.29 6.42
C ILE A 20 8.24 7.50 7.22
N VAL A 21 8.36 7.80 8.52
CA VAL A 21 9.20 7.05 9.46
C VAL A 21 8.36 5.90 10.05
N TRP A 22 8.26 4.80 9.31
CA TRP A 22 7.38 3.67 9.63
C TRP A 22 7.65 3.06 11.00
N GLU A 23 8.91 2.99 11.39
CA GLU A 23 9.34 2.41 12.67
C GLU A 23 8.77 3.22 13.86
N SER A 24 8.70 4.54 13.72
CA SER A 24 8.12 5.42 14.76
C SER A 24 6.61 5.23 14.94
N LEU A 25 5.95 4.67 13.91
CA LEU A 25 4.52 4.36 13.91
C LEU A 25 4.24 2.90 14.30
N HIS A 26 5.26 2.14 14.73
CA HIS A 26 5.15 0.71 15.05
C HIS A 26 4.67 -0.13 13.84
N ILE A 27 5.04 0.30 12.64
CA ILE A 27 4.80 -0.42 11.39
C ILE A 27 6.02 -1.28 11.09
N ASP A 28 5.80 -2.60 11.02
CA ASP A 28 6.86 -3.61 10.84
C ASP A 28 7.11 -3.88 9.36
N THR A 29 6.07 -3.81 8.53
CA THR A 29 6.17 -4.13 7.12
C THR A 29 5.25 -3.24 6.30
N VAL A 30 5.81 -2.69 5.22
CA VAL A 30 5.09 -1.90 4.22
C VAL A 30 5.05 -2.69 2.92
N TYR A 31 3.86 -3.16 2.57
CA TYR A 31 3.56 -3.81 1.30
C TYR A 31 3.16 -2.76 0.26
N THR A 32 3.33 -3.09 -1.01
CA THR A 32 3.00 -2.20 -2.13
C THR A 32 2.27 -2.96 -3.23
N ALA A 33 1.28 -2.34 -3.83
CA ALA A 33 0.59 -2.86 -5.01
C ALA A 33 0.34 -1.74 -6.02
N ASN A 34 0.36 -2.08 -7.31
CA ASN A 34 0.17 -1.11 -8.39
C ASN A 34 -1.23 -1.22 -9.04
N ASN A 35 -2.09 -2.08 -8.52
CA ASN A 35 -3.47 -2.26 -8.94
C ASN A 35 -4.26 -3.06 -7.91
N VAL A 36 -5.58 -3.08 -8.08
CA VAL A 36 -6.52 -3.75 -7.18
C VAL A 36 -6.30 -5.27 -7.10
N ALA A 37 -5.94 -5.93 -8.20
CA ALA A 37 -5.74 -7.38 -8.20
C ALA A 37 -4.55 -7.79 -7.32
N GLN A 38 -3.42 -7.09 -7.46
CA GLN A 38 -2.24 -7.30 -6.62
C GLN A 38 -2.53 -6.97 -5.15
N ALA A 39 -3.26 -5.88 -4.88
CA ALA A 39 -3.64 -5.50 -3.53
C ALA A 39 -4.47 -6.60 -2.86
N ARG A 40 -5.45 -7.18 -3.57
CA ARG A 40 -6.26 -8.31 -3.08
C ARG A 40 -5.40 -9.51 -2.73
N GLU A 41 -4.50 -9.92 -3.61
CA GLU A 41 -3.59 -11.05 -3.32
C GLU A 41 -2.76 -10.82 -2.05
N ILE A 42 -2.29 -9.59 -1.82
CA ILE A 42 -1.52 -9.26 -0.62
C ILE A 42 -2.39 -9.32 0.62
N ILE A 43 -3.61 -8.78 0.57
CA ILE A 43 -4.56 -8.82 1.69
C ILE A 43 -4.97 -10.26 2.03
N GLU A 44 -5.09 -11.15 1.05
CA GLU A 44 -5.39 -12.56 1.28
C GLU A 44 -4.22 -13.33 1.92
N LYS A 45 -2.98 -12.95 1.59
CA LYS A 45 -1.75 -13.61 2.08
C LYS A 45 -1.24 -13.04 3.40
N HIS A 46 -1.53 -11.77 3.69
CA HIS A 46 -0.98 -11.04 4.81
C HIS A 46 -2.08 -10.31 5.58
N SER A 47 -2.01 -10.34 6.92
CA SER A 47 -2.91 -9.54 7.74
C SER A 47 -2.49 -8.07 7.65
N ILE A 48 -3.22 -7.27 6.87
CA ILE A 48 -3.01 -5.83 6.71
C ILE A 48 -3.92 -5.07 7.68
N GLN A 49 -3.37 -4.09 8.41
CA GLN A 49 -4.14 -3.25 9.34
C GLN A 49 -4.47 -1.87 8.77
N ILE A 50 -3.62 -1.37 7.87
CA ILE A 50 -3.82 -0.07 7.22
C ILE A 50 -3.66 -0.25 5.72
N LEU A 51 -4.65 0.21 4.97
CA LEU A 51 -4.62 0.32 3.52
C LEU A 51 -4.60 1.80 3.16
N ILE A 52 -3.63 2.21 2.36
CA ILE A 52 -3.56 3.54 1.75
C ILE A 52 -3.67 3.32 0.25
N SER A 53 -4.79 3.73 -0.34
CA SER A 53 -5.04 3.58 -1.78
C SER A 53 -5.37 4.93 -2.43
N ASP A 54 -5.03 5.06 -3.71
CA ASP A 54 -5.60 6.12 -4.53
C ASP A 54 -7.09 5.85 -4.82
N ILE A 55 -7.88 6.91 -4.93
CA ILE A 55 -9.33 6.85 -5.14
C ILE A 55 -9.63 6.41 -6.58
N GLU A 56 -8.87 6.91 -7.54
CA GLU A 56 -9.06 6.63 -8.96
C GLU A 56 -7.86 5.86 -9.53
N MET A 57 -7.96 4.53 -9.57
CA MET A 57 -7.00 3.70 -10.28
C MET A 57 -7.54 3.25 -11.65
N PRO A 58 -6.69 3.17 -12.69
CA PRO A 58 -7.09 2.56 -13.95
C PRO A 58 -7.44 1.08 -13.70
N GLN A 59 -8.65 0.69 -14.12
CA GLN A 59 -9.25 -0.66 -14.01
C GLN A 59 -10.03 -1.00 -12.73
N GLY A 60 -10.35 -0.02 -11.88
CA GLY A 60 -11.33 -0.17 -10.80
C GLY A 60 -11.21 0.91 -9.73
N SER A 61 -12.30 1.21 -9.01
CA SER A 61 -12.25 2.11 -7.84
C SER A 61 -11.54 1.43 -6.68
N GLY A 62 -10.70 2.20 -5.97
CA GLY A 62 -9.92 1.75 -4.80
C GLY A 62 -10.76 1.32 -3.59
#